data_AF-A0A2G6ND09-F1
#
_entry.id   AF-A0A2G6ND09-F1
#
_cell.length_a   1.000
_cell.length_b   1.000
_cell.length_c   1.000
_cell.angle_alpha   90.00
_cell.angle_beta   90.00
_cell.angle_gamma   90.00
#
_symmetry.space_group_name_H-M   'P 1'
#
loop_
_entity.id
_entity.type
_entity.pdbx_description
1 polymer ?
#
loop_
_entity_poly.entity_id
_entity_poly.type
_entity_poly.pdbx_seq_one_letter_code
_entity_poly.pdbx_strand_id
1 'polypeptide(L)'
;MAAFWQTYGSTVLLLINLGVVLGVWAVLKRFQRQIRHIMTTQVSETVLEQIEPLMREAASIAEQFDRQIQEKKALIHTLNQSLETRMAEAEQILNKAHAATRKGLSRAATATAHTPAASAGGDLQAAIIDLHAEGMGVDEISDTLSIPRGEVQLVLDLKAKFLALKNGA
;
A
#
# COMPACT_ATOMS: atom_id res chain seq x y z
N MET A 1 62.37 -68.32 -57.31
CA MET A 1 60.97 -68.46 -57.80
C MET A 1 59.93 -68.29 -56.68
N ALA A 2 60.09 -68.88 -55.49
CA ALA A 2 59.10 -68.77 -54.40
C ALA A 2 58.91 -67.35 -53.81
N ALA A 3 59.99 -66.58 -53.67
CA ALA A 3 59.91 -65.21 -53.13
C ALA A 3 59.09 -64.24 -54.00
N PHE A 4 59.06 -64.47 -55.33
CA PHE A 4 58.33 -63.64 -56.27
C PHE A 4 56.81 -63.78 -56.05
N TRP A 5 56.29 -65.01 -55.97
CA TRP A 5 54.87 -65.26 -55.68
C TRP A 5 54.41 -64.69 -54.33
N GLN A 6 55.28 -64.69 -53.32
CA GLN A 6 54.96 -64.15 -52.00
C GLN A 6 54.88 -62.61 -51.98
N THR A 7 55.77 -61.93 -52.72
CA THR A 7 55.72 -60.46 -52.86
C THR A 7 54.51 -59.97 -53.66
N TYR A 8 54.13 -60.65 -54.74
CA TYR A 8 52.95 -60.28 -55.53
C TYR A 8 51.67 -60.44 -54.72
N GLY A 9 51.52 -61.53 -53.95
CA GLY A 9 50.37 -61.73 -53.07
C GLY A 9 50.21 -60.60 -52.03
N SER A 10 51.31 -60.15 -51.42
CA SER A 10 51.28 -59.05 -50.44
C SER A 10 50.90 -57.71 -51.08
N THR A 11 51.42 -57.40 -52.27
CA THR A 11 51.09 -56.14 -52.97
C THR A 11 49.63 -56.07 -53.40
N VAL A 12 49.04 -57.19 -53.86
CA VAL A 12 47.63 -57.25 -54.24
C VAL A 12 46.72 -57.05 -53.02
N LEU A 13 47.06 -57.65 -51.87
CA LEU A 13 46.33 -57.44 -50.63
C LEU A 13 46.40 -55.98 -50.14
N LEU A 14 47.55 -55.31 -50.31
CA LEU A 14 47.69 -53.89 -49.96
C LEU A 14 46.83 -52.98 -50.86
N LEU A 15 46.75 -53.27 -52.17
CA LEU A 15 45.93 -52.50 -53.09
C LEU A 15 44.43 -52.63 -52.79
N ILE A 16 43.96 -53.84 -52.45
CA ILE A 16 42.58 -54.08 -52.05
C ILE A 16 42.25 -53.33 -50.76
N ASN A 17 43.10 -53.44 -49.73
CA ASN A 17 42.91 -52.73 -48.47
C ASN A 17 42.91 -51.20 -48.66
N LEU A 18 43.79 -50.66 -49.51
CA LEU A 18 43.82 -49.24 -49.83
C LEU A 18 42.50 -48.78 -50.48
N GLY A 19 41.96 -49.58 -51.40
CA GLY A 19 40.66 -49.32 -52.02
C GLY A 19 39.51 -49.29 -51.01
N VAL A 20 39.48 -50.25 -50.08
CA VAL A 20 38.47 -50.29 -49.00
C VAL A 20 38.58 -49.07 -48.09
N VAL A 21 39.79 -48.69 -47.68
CA VAL A 21 40.02 -47.53 -46.82
C VAL A 21 39.59 -46.24 -47.52
N LEU A 22 39.91 -46.07 -48.80
CA LEU A 22 39.48 -44.91 -49.59
C LEU A 22 37.96 -44.87 -49.76
N GLY A 23 37.31 -46.01 -49.97
CA GLY A 23 35.86 -46.12 -50.03
C GLY A 23 35.19 -45.69 -48.73
N VAL A 24 35.67 -46.22 -47.59
CA VAL A 24 35.16 -45.86 -46.26
C VAL A 24 35.39 -44.37 -45.97
N TRP A 25 36.57 -43.84 -46.32
CA TRP A 25 36.87 -42.43 -46.16
C TRP A 25 35.96 -41.54 -47.02
N ALA A 26 35.69 -41.93 -48.27
CA ALA A 26 34.78 -41.20 -49.15
C ALA A 26 33.34 -41.19 -48.62
N VAL A 27 32.85 -42.33 -48.10
CA VAL A 27 31.52 -42.43 -47.49
C VAL A 27 31.43 -41.57 -46.23
N LEU A 28 32.42 -41.65 -45.33
CA LEU A 28 32.48 -40.81 -44.12
C LEU A 28 32.51 -39.32 -44.48
N LYS A 29 33.33 -38.93 -45.46
CA LYS A 29 33.43 -37.54 -45.91
C LYS A 29 32.13 -37.04 -46.55
N ARG A 30 31.44 -37.90 -47.31
CA ARG A 30 30.12 -37.59 -47.89
C ARG A 30 29.07 -37.42 -46.80
N PHE A 31 29.05 -38.33 -45.82
CA PHE A 31 28.12 -38.31 -44.69
C PHE A 31 28.35 -37.08 -43.78
N GLN A 32 29.60 -36.76 -43.47
CA GLN A 32 29.95 -35.55 -42.71
C GLN A 32 29.56 -34.26 -43.43
N ARG A 33 29.74 -34.19 -44.76
CA ARG A 33 29.27 -33.03 -45.54
C ARG A 33 27.76 -32.89 -45.51
N GLN A 34 27.03 -34.00 -45.55
CA GLN A 34 25.57 -34.01 -45.54
C GLN A 34 25.01 -33.62 -44.17
N ILE A 35 25.57 -34.12 -43.07
CA ILE A 35 25.17 -33.75 -41.70
C ILE A 35 25.44 -32.26 -41.43
N ARG A 36 26.58 -31.75 -41.87
CA ARG A 36 26.95 -30.34 -41.64
C ARG A 36 25.98 -29.36 -42.32
N HIS A 37 25.36 -29.75 -43.44
CA HIS A 37 24.36 -28.92 -44.12
C HIS A 37 22.97 -28.96 -43.46
N ILE A 38 22.63 -30.06 -42.79
CA ILE A 38 21.30 -30.26 -42.18
C ILE A 38 21.24 -29.66 -40.76
N MET A 39 22.31 -29.78 -39.98
CA MET A 39 22.30 -29.37 -38.56
C MET A 39 22.41 -27.85 -38.34
N THR A 40 23.03 -27.09 -39.23
CA THR A 40 23.35 -25.68 -38.94
C THR A 40 22.25 -24.71 -39.35
N THR A 41 21.41 -25.06 -40.32
CA THR A 41 20.46 -24.11 -40.94
C THR A 41 19.03 -24.26 -40.40
N GLN A 42 18.50 -25.48 -40.28
CA GLN A 42 17.09 -25.69 -39.89
C GLN A 42 16.84 -25.57 -38.37
N VAL A 43 17.78 -26.01 -37.55
CA VAL A 43 17.65 -25.99 -36.08
C VAL A 43 17.79 -24.56 -35.54
N SER A 44 18.65 -23.75 -36.15
CA SER A 44 18.84 -22.36 -35.73
C SER A 44 17.63 -21.50 -36.05
N GLU A 45 17.04 -21.63 -37.24
CA GLU A 45 15.96 -20.73 -37.71
C GLU A 45 14.66 -20.97 -36.91
N THR A 46 14.27 -22.24 -36.73
CA THR A 46 13.07 -22.61 -35.97
C THR A 46 13.16 -22.22 -34.50
N VAL A 47 14.34 -22.35 -33.88
CA VAL A 47 14.56 -22.00 -32.47
C VAL A 47 14.63 -20.48 -32.29
N LEU A 48 15.22 -19.75 -33.25
CA LEU A 48 15.27 -18.29 -33.21
C LEU A 48 13.86 -17.69 -33.35
N GLU A 49 13.03 -18.23 -34.25
CA GLU A 49 11.63 -17.81 -34.43
C GLU A 49 10.76 -18.04 -33.19
N GLN A 50 11.10 -19.02 -32.34
CA GLN A 50 10.39 -19.28 -31.09
C GLN A 50 10.90 -18.44 -29.91
N ILE A 51 12.19 -18.10 -29.89
CA ILE A 51 12.79 -17.30 -28.83
C ILE A 51 12.50 -15.80 -29.01
N GLU A 52 12.43 -15.31 -30.24
CA GLU A 52 12.11 -13.91 -30.53
C GLU A 52 10.78 -13.42 -29.90
N PRO A 53 9.63 -14.12 -30.04
CA PRO A 53 8.39 -13.69 -29.40
C PRO A 53 8.48 -13.76 -27.88
N LEU A 54 9.18 -14.76 -27.30
CA LEU A 54 9.37 -14.86 -25.86
C LEU A 54 10.22 -13.71 -25.30
N MET A 55 11.28 -13.32 -26.00
CA MET A 55 12.11 -12.16 -25.64
C MET A 55 11.31 -10.87 -25.73
N ARG A 56 10.46 -10.73 -26.76
CA ARG A 56 9.62 -9.56 -26.95
C ARG A 56 8.52 -9.47 -25.89
N GLU A 57 7.92 -10.59 -25.53
CA GLU A 57 6.95 -10.69 -24.45
C GLU A 57 7.59 -10.40 -23.09
N ALA A 58 8.77 -10.97 -22.81
CA ALA A 58 9.54 -10.66 -21.61
C ALA A 58 9.92 -9.19 -21.52
N ALA A 59 10.32 -8.56 -22.63
CA ALA A 59 10.60 -7.12 -22.69
C ALA A 59 9.34 -6.27 -22.41
N SER A 60 8.20 -6.64 -22.98
CA SER A 60 6.90 -5.99 -22.71
C SER A 60 6.49 -6.13 -21.24
N ILE A 61 6.64 -7.32 -20.66
CA ILE A 61 6.35 -7.58 -19.25
C ILE A 61 7.28 -6.76 -18.35
N ALA A 62 8.57 -6.69 -18.68
CA ALA A 62 9.53 -5.86 -17.94
C ALA A 62 9.16 -4.37 -17.98
N GLU A 63 8.74 -3.86 -19.14
CA GLU A 63 8.25 -2.48 -19.27
C GLU A 63 6.99 -2.22 -18.43
N GLN A 64 6.05 -3.16 -18.43
CA GLN A 64 4.85 -3.08 -17.60
C GLN A 64 5.19 -3.11 -16.10
N PHE A 65 6.13 -3.97 -15.69
CA PHE A 65 6.61 -4.00 -14.30
C PHE A 65 7.27 -2.68 -13.91
N ASP A 66 8.07 -2.07 -14.78
CA ASP A 66 8.71 -0.79 -14.47
C ASP A 66 7.66 0.32 -14.29
N ARG A 67 6.66 0.38 -15.18
CA ARG A 67 5.51 1.30 -15.03
C ARG A 67 4.78 1.08 -13.70
N GLN A 68 4.46 -0.17 -13.37
CA GLN A 68 3.79 -0.49 -12.10
C GLN A 68 4.62 -0.12 -10.87
N ILE A 69 5.95 -0.26 -10.93
CA ILE A 69 6.84 0.15 -9.85
C ILE A 69 6.83 1.67 -9.69
N GLN A 70 6.88 2.41 -10.80
CA GLN A 70 6.80 3.88 -10.77
C GLN A 70 5.46 4.36 -10.20
N GLU A 71 4.35 3.76 -10.64
CA GLU A 71 3.02 4.06 -10.11
C GLU A 71 2.93 3.76 -8.61
N LYS A 72 3.39 2.58 -8.16
CA LYS A 72 3.40 2.25 -6.73
C LYS A 72 4.28 3.21 -5.92
N LYS A 73 5.44 3.61 -6.43
CA LYS A 73 6.29 4.62 -5.77
C LYS A 73 5.57 5.97 -5.65
N ALA A 74 4.88 6.41 -6.70
CA ALA A 74 4.10 7.64 -6.68
C ALA A 74 2.93 7.58 -5.70
N LEU A 75 2.22 6.44 -5.61
CA LEU A 75 1.18 6.22 -4.61
C LEU A 75 1.73 6.27 -3.19
N ILE A 76 2.86 5.60 -2.93
CA ILE A 76 3.52 5.63 -1.61
C ILE A 76 3.89 7.06 -1.23
N HIS A 77 4.43 7.84 -2.16
CA HIS A 77 4.79 9.23 -1.91
C HIS A 77 3.56 10.08 -1.57
N THR A 78 2.48 9.92 -2.33
CA THR A 78 1.20 10.60 -2.07
C THR A 78 0.61 10.21 -0.71
N LEU A 79 0.66 8.93 -0.36
CA LEU A 79 0.21 8.46 0.97
C LEU A 79 1.06 9.07 2.08
N ASN A 80 2.38 9.10 1.92
CA ASN A 80 3.27 9.67 2.91
C ASN A 80 3.00 11.16 3.11
N GLN A 81 2.81 11.90 2.02
CA GLN A 81 2.47 13.32 2.07
C GLN A 81 1.11 13.58 2.75
N SER A 82 0.12 12.71 2.50
CA SER A 82 -1.18 12.77 3.17
C SER A 82 -1.07 12.49 4.67
N LEU A 83 -0.26 11.51 5.07
CA LEU A 83 0.01 11.22 6.48
C LEU A 83 0.73 12.40 7.17
N GLU A 84 1.71 12.99 6.51
CA GLU A 84 2.45 14.15 7.03
C GLU A 84 1.54 15.37 7.20
N THR A 85 0.64 15.62 6.24
CA THR A 85 -0.38 16.68 6.34
C THR A 85 -1.29 16.45 7.55
N ARG A 86 -1.80 15.22 7.72
CA ARG A 86 -2.67 14.87 8.85
C ARG A 86 -1.94 14.95 10.19
N MET A 87 -0.66 14.59 10.23
CA MET A 87 0.16 14.74 11.43
C MET A 87 0.32 16.21 11.80
N ALA A 88 0.62 17.09 10.83
CA ALA A 88 0.72 18.52 11.04
C ALA A 88 -0.62 19.14 11.50
N GLU A 89 -1.74 18.71 10.92
CA GLU A 89 -3.08 19.12 11.35
C GLU A 89 -3.36 18.70 12.80
N ALA A 90 -3.05 17.45 13.15
CA ALA A 90 -3.21 16.93 14.50
C ALA A 90 -2.34 17.69 15.52
N GLU A 91 -1.08 17.98 15.18
CA GLU A 91 -0.19 18.80 16.00
C GLU A 91 -0.72 20.23 16.15
N GLN A 92 -1.27 20.82 15.08
CA GLN A 92 -1.86 22.15 15.14
C GLN A 92 -3.09 22.17 16.05
N ILE A 93 -3.96 21.16 15.96
CA ILE A 93 -5.13 21.02 16.83
C ILE A 93 -4.70 20.82 18.28
N LEU A 94 -3.70 19.97 18.53
CA LEU A 94 -3.15 19.73 19.86
C LEU A 94 -2.54 21.00 20.44
N ASN A 95 -1.77 21.75 19.65
CA ASN A 95 -1.19 23.04 20.05
C ASN A 95 -2.28 24.10 20.33
N LYS A 96 -3.33 24.16 19.50
CA LYS A 96 -4.49 25.04 19.75
C LYS A 96 -5.22 24.65 21.04
N ALA A 97 -5.43 23.35 21.27
CA ALA A 97 -6.04 22.84 22.49
C ALA A 97 -5.19 23.18 23.72
N HIS A 98 -3.88 22.91 23.68
CA HIS A 98 -2.96 23.29 24.76
C HIS A 98 -2.91 24.79 25.00
N ALA A 99 -2.90 25.62 23.95
CA ALA A 99 -2.94 27.07 24.07
C ALA A 99 -4.27 27.56 24.67
N ALA A 100 -5.40 26.94 24.30
CA ALA A 100 -6.71 27.24 24.87
C ALA A 100 -6.80 26.83 26.35
N THR A 101 -6.32 25.64 26.70
CA THR A 101 -6.23 25.19 28.11
C THR A 101 -5.29 26.08 28.90
N ARG A 102 -4.11 26.43 28.37
CA ARG A 102 -3.17 27.34 29.06
C ARG A 102 -3.72 28.75 29.17
N LYS A 103 -4.43 29.27 28.17
CA LYS A 103 -5.14 30.56 28.27
C LYS A 103 -6.30 30.50 29.26
N GLY A 104 -7.05 29.39 29.32
CA GLY A 104 -8.09 29.17 30.31
C GLY A 104 -7.53 29.10 31.73
N LEU A 105 -6.40 28.40 31.91
CA LEU A 105 -5.69 28.28 33.19
C LEU A 105 -5.01 29.59 33.59
N SER A 106 -4.42 30.32 32.64
CA SER A 106 -3.79 31.62 32.89
C SER A 106 -4.84 32.71 33.11
N ARG A 107 -5.99 32.66 32.44
CA ARG A 107 -7.15 33.51 32.71
C ARG A 107 -7.76 33.18 34.07
N ALA A 108 -7.78 31.91 34.48
CA ALA A 108 -8.13 31.51 35.85
C ALA A 108 -7.08 31.94 36.89
N ALA A 109 -5.79 31.97 36.53
CA ALA A 109 -4.68 32.41 37.37
C ALA A 109 -4.55 33.95 37.47
N THR A 110 -4.97 34.71 36.45
CA THR A 110 -5.07 36.17 36.53
C THR A 110 -6.43 36.64 37.04
N ALA A 111 -7.49 35.84 36.88
CA ALA A 111 -8.78 36.06 37.56
C ALA A 111 -8.76 35.63 39.03
N THR A 112 -7.69 35.01 39.52
CA THR A 112 -7.47 34.83 40.96
C THR A 112 -6.92 36.08 41.65
N ALA A 113 -6.67 37.17 40.91
CA ALA A 113 -6.51 38.50 41.50
C ALA A 113 -7.82 39.30 41.56
N HIS A 114 -8.90 38.91 40.86
CA HIS A 114 -10.26 39.43 41.07
C HIS A 114 -11.31 38.45 40.47
N THR A 115 -12.05 37.82 41.39
CA THR A 115 -13.40 37.23 41.22
C THR A 115 -13.51 35.79 40.65
N PRO A 116 -14.19 34.85 41.35
CA PRO A 116 -14.23 33.43 41.00
C PRO A 116 -15.20 33.14 39.85
N ALA A 117 -14.70 32.54 38.77
CA ALA A 117 -15.52 32.01 37.66
C ALA A 117 -15.70 30.49 37.79
N ALA A 118 -16.21 30.05 38.95
CA ALA A 118 -16.70 28.69 39.18
C ALA A 118 -18.24 28.60 39.21
N SER A 119 -18.97 29.69 38.90
CA SER A 119 -20.41 29.79 39.19
C SER A 119 -21.32 30.05 37.98
N ALA A 120 -20.81 30.24 36.76
CA ALA A 120 -21.66 30.66 35.64
C ALA A 120 -22.73 29.63 35.23
N GLY A 121 -22.51 28.33 35.48
CA GLY A 121 -23.51 27.29 35.23
C GLY A 121 -24.47 27.05 36.41
N GLY A 122 -24.02 27.29 37.64
CA GLY A 122 -24.83 27.10 38.85
C GLY A 122 -25.86 28.22 39.03
N ASP A 123 -25.48 29.46 38.72
CA ASP A 123 -26.36 30.62 38.84
C ASP A 123 -27.50 30.56 37.81
N LEU A 124 -27.22 30.06 36.60
CA LEU A 124 -28.22 29.86 35.54
C LEU A 124 -29.22 28.75 35.91
N GLN A 125 -28.72 27.64 36.46
CA GLN A 125 -29.57 26.53 36.91
C GLN A 125 -30.44 26.94 38.10
N ALA A 126 -29.89 27.71 39.05
CA ALA A 126 -30.65 28.27 40.16
C ALA A 126 -31.75 29.22 39.67
N ALA A 127 -31.45 30.11 38.72
CA ALA A 127 -32.45 31.02 38.13
C ALA A 127 -33.58 30.27 37.40
N ILE A 128 -33.26 29.23 36.62
CA ILE A 128 -34.28 28.37 35.98
C ILE A 128 -35.18 27.71 37.02
N ILE A 129 -34.57 27.23 38.11
CA ILE A 129 -35.25 26.55 39.20
C ILE A 129 -36.19 27.50 39.96
N ASP A 130 -35.75 28.73 40.22
CA ASP A 130 -36.51 29.73 40.98
C ASP A 130 -37.70 30.23 40.15
N LEU A 131 -37.51 30.54 38.87
CA LEU A 131 -38.60 30.94 37.96
C LEU A 131 -39.64 29.83 37.78
N HIS A 132 -39.21 28.57 37.71
CA HIS A 132 -40.15 27.44 37.69
C HIS A 132 -40.88 27.26 39.04
N ALA A 133 -40.24 27.59 40.17
CA ALA A 133 -40.90 27.57 41.48
C ALA A 133 -41.94 28.69 41.63
N GLU A 134 -41.77 29.81 40.91
CA GLU A 134 -42.74 30.91 40.78
C GLU A 134 -43.95 30.56 39.88
N GLY A 135 -43.96 29.36 39.28
CA GLY A 135 -45.07 28.86 38.45
C GLY A 135 -44.96 29.17 36.96
N MET A 136 -43.81 29.67 36.53
CA MET A 136 -43.55 30.06 35.14
C MET A 136 -43.32 28.82 34.25
N GLY A 137 -43.87 28.84 33.03
CA GLY A 137 -43.77 27.72 32.09
C GLY A 137 -42.39 27.57 31.43
N VAL A 138 -42.08 26.39 30.90
CA VAL A 138 -40.79 26.10 30.22
C VAL A 138 -40.53 27.06 29.05
N ASP A 139 -41.57 27.40 28.30
CA ASP A 139 -41.48 28.33 27.16
C ASP A 139 -41.25 29.78 27.63
N GLU A 140 -41.87 30.20 28.73
CA GLU A 140 -41.72 31.55 29.30
C GLU A 140 -40.32 31.75 29.93
N ILE A 141 -39.77 30.70 30.55
CA ILE A 141 -38.41 30.72 31.11
C ILE A 141 -37.36 30.76 29.99
N SER A 142 -37.59 29.99 28.91
CA SER A 142 -36.76 30.00 27.70
C SER A 142 -36.66 31.41 27.12
N ASP A 143 -37.79 32.11 27.00
CA ASP A 143 -37.83 33.47 26.47
C ASP A 143 -37.21 34.50 27.44
N THR A 144 -37.49 34.37 28.74
CA THR A 144 -37.01 35.31 29.78
C THR A 144 -35.49 35.24 29.97
N LEU A 145 -34.93 34.03 29.97
CA LEU A 145 -33.49 33.83 30.15
C LEU A 145 -32.72 33.74 28.81
N SER A 146 -33.43 33.77 27.66
CA SER A 146 -32.85 33.58 26.33
C SER A 146 -32.05 32.27 26.20
N ILE A 147 -32.56 31.19 26.81
CA ILE A 147 -31.96 29.85 26.83
C ILE A 147 -32.80 28.92 25.95
N PRO A 148 -32.20 27.97 25.20
CA PRO A 148 -32.98 27.02 24.43
C PRO A 148 -33.94 26.20 25.31
N ARG A 149 -35.20 26.06 24.87
CA ARG A 149 -36.24 25.22 25.53
C ARG A 149 -35.74 23.84 25.97
N GLY A 150 -34.91 23.19 25.14
CA GLY A 150 -34.36 21.87 25.43
C GLY A 150 -33.43 21.84 26.66
N GLU A 151 -32.69 22.92 26.90
CA GLU A 151 -31.79 23.05 28.05
C GLU A 151 -32.57 23.36 29.34
N VAL A 152 -33.61 24.19 29.26
CA VAL A 152 -34.55 24.43 30.38
C VAL A 152 -35.24 23.13 30.80
N GLN A 153 -35.74 22.35 29.85
CA GLN A 153 -36.38 21.06 30.12
C GLN A 153 -35.41 20.07 30.79
N LEU A 154 -34.17 20.00 30.31
CA LEU A 154 -33.16 19.09 30.85
C LEU A 154 -32.84 19.39 32.32
N VAL A 155 -32.72 20.67 32.70
CA VAL A 155 -32.43 21.08 34.08
C VAL A 155 -33.58 20.71 35.01
N LEU A 156 -34.82 20.93 34.59
CA LEU A 156 -36.01 20.58 35.37
C LEU A 156 -36.16 19.06 35.53
N ASP A 157 -35.93 18.28 34.47
CA ASP A 157 -35.96 16.83 34.50
C ASP A 157 -34.88 16.25 35.42
N LEU A 158 -33.67 16.82 35.40
CA LEU A 158 -32.59 16.43 36.31
C LEU A 158 -32.94 16.71 37.77
N LYS A 159 -33.51 17.89 38.06
CA LYS A 159 -33.98 18.23 39.41
C LYS A 159 -35.06 17.28 39.90
N ALA A 160 -36.04 16.96 39.05
CA ALA A 160 -37.11 16.02 39.38
C ALA A 160 -36.55 14.63 39.71
N LYS A 161 -35.61 14.13 38.90
CA LYS A 161 -34.91 12.85 39.16
C LYS A 161 -34.10 12.88 40.45
N PHE A 162 -33.41 13.98 40.74
CA PHE A 162 -32.63 14.12 41.97
C PHE A 162 -33.54 14.14 43.22
N LEU A 163 -34.68 14.82 43.16
CA LEU A 163 -35.68 14.80 44.23
C LEU A 163 -36.29 13.40 44.41
N ALA A 164 -36.60 12.70 43.32
CA ALA A 164 -37.10 11.33 43.38
C ALA A 164 -36.08 10.37 44.03
N LEU A 165 -34.79 10.52 43.70
CA LEU A 165 -33.71 9.75 44.31
C LEU A 165 -33.50 10.08 45.79
N LYS A 166 -33.65 11.37 46.17
CA LYS A 166 -33.51 11.82 47.56
C LYS A 166 -34.69 11.38 48.45
N ASN A 167 -35.89 11.32 47.89
CA ASN A 167 -37.11 10.94 48.61
C ASN A 167 -37.40 9.42 48.55
N GLY A 168 -36.67 8.68 47.72
CA GLY A 168 -36.72 7.21 47.59
C GLY A 168 -35.66 6.47 48.40
N ALA A 169 -34.96 7.17 49.31
CA ALA A 169 -34.06 6.65 50.33
C ALA A 169 -34.61 7.01 51.72
#